data_AF-R7QID0-F1
#
_entry.id   AF-R7QID0-F1
#
_cell.length_a   1.000
_cell.length_b   1.000
_cell.length_c   1.000
_cell.angle_alpha   90.00
_cell.angle_beta   90.00
_cell.angle_gamma   90.00
#
_symmetry.space_group_name_H-M   'P 1'
#
loop_
_entity.id
_entity.type
_entity.pdbx_description
1 polymer ?
#
loop_
_entity_poly.entity_id
_entity_poly.type
_entity_poly.pdbx_seq_one_letter_code
_entity_poly.pdbx_strand_id
1 'polypeptide(L)'
;MKQEAKEEAALMVDDDGPELRYADVVKVGKAGERSTTPLFLRRDTLINLSQQPFFERFVVGLFARIRVDGSRYAEDGGSYLLCRIVAVEKSKVYDLMSDIRTNYVLILQIGKQKRPIRINMTSGSHPSEREFEVYRSRALDAGVDMPRREEVLKLFKKTNELFLDQKVTATDEENKKHIANMEILYPSRVNWTQKRTEARTGLDIKRQELNSSRRKGATELEHKLESEVVELEKRLREIEANEEKYGMSQVKSEDVFHGLAIRNMALNKANEQLMARQRHLEDESGGIDPFARFDTTGQSYYSIAKKGESGNGKPPEKKKRKLSQSDWRSCLKSWRPDDKKRKISENPLNPLYAGEILQDGIFEKGSSDGSSQKDIRLRPPRVDSVYAGLVRNKVRLPPNAKVMSYDEWSKMRGM
;
A
#
# COMPACT_ATOMS: atom_id res chain seq x y z
N MET A 1 37.51 -42.63 -2.88
CA MET A 1 36.88 -43.80 -2.24
C MET A 1 36.99 -43.88 -0.71
N LYS A 2 38.14 -43.68 -0.03
CA LYS A 2 38.17 -43.65 1.46
C LYS A 2 37.90 -42.26 2.09
N GLN A 3 37.82 -41.20 1.28
CA GLN A 3 37.50 -39.84 1.74
C GLN A 3 36.02 -39.48 1.58
N GLU A 4 35.32 -40.00 0.57
CA GLU A 4 33.87 -39.77 0.39
C GLU A 4 33.03 -40.47 1.46
N ALA A 5 33.45 -41.63 1.96
CA ALA A 5 32.80 -42.30 3.08
C ALA A 5 32.93 -41.54 4.42
N LYS A 6 33.82 -40.55 4.51
CA LYS A 6 33.98 -39.71 5.72
C LYS A 6 33.13 -38.45 5.68
N GLU A 7 32.71 -37.99 4.50
CA GLU A 7 31.74 -36.91 4.35
C GLU A 7 30.30 -37.43 4.43
N GLU A 8 30.01 -38.65 3.94
CA GLU A 8 28.70 -39.29 4.18
C GLU A 8 28.51 -39.71 5.64
N ALA A 9 29.57 -40.03 6.39
CA ALA A 9 29.50 -40.30 7.83
C ALA A 9 29.29 -39.05 8.70
N ALA A 10 29.48 -37.83 8.16
CA ALA A 10 29.14 -36.57 8.84
C ALA A 10 27.66 -36.18 8.64
N LEU A 11 26.96 -36.91 7.76
CA LEU A 11 25.52 -36.84 7.52
C LEU A 11 24.79 -38.06 8.12
N MET A 12 25.47 -38.83 8.98
CA MET A 12 24.82 -39.76 9.92
C MET A 12 24.09 -38.93 10.96
N VAL A 13 22.81 -38.77 10.67
CA VAL A 13 21.77 -38.24 11.51
C VAL A 13 21.84 -38.94 12.86
N ASP A 14 22.11 -38.17 13.94
CA ASP A 14 21.64 -38.52 15.27
C ASP A 14 20.10 -38.51 15.21
N ASP A 15 19.53 -39.62 14.72
CA ASP A 15 18.15 -39.75 14.27
C ASP A 15 17.14 -39.98 15.40
N ASP A 16 17.51 -39.73 16.67
CA ASP A 16 16.60 -39.90 17.83
C ASP A 16 16.93 -38.96 19.00
N GLY A 17 17.16 -37.68 18.72
CA GLY A 17 17.00 -36.63 19.74
C GLY A 17 15.60 -35.99 19.60
N PRO A 18 14.62 -36.26 20.49
CA PRO A 18 13.21 -35.95 20.19
C PRO A 18 12.81 -34.47 20.20
N GLU A 19 13.69 -33.54 20.58
CA GLU A 19 13.30 -32.18 20.98
C GLU A 19 14.23 -31.07 20.46
N LEU A 20 13.69 -29.86 20.38
CA LEU A 20 14.42 -28.59 20.17
C LEU A 20 15.69 -28.50 21.05
N ARG A 21 16.83 -28.12 20.46
CA ARG A 21 18.10 -27.90 21.18
C ARG A 21 18.41 -26.40 21.31
N TYR A 22 19.22 -26.02 22.30
CA TYR A 22 19.67 -24.63 22.45
C TYR A 22 20.42 -24.11 21.21
N ALA A 23 21.24 -24.98 20.59
CA ALA A 23 21.96 -24.68 19.35
C ALA A 23 21.04 -24.35 18.16
N ASP A 24 19.78 -24.81 18.19
CA ASP A 24 18.78 -24.47 17.17
C ASP A 24 18.26 -23.04 17.34
N VAL A 25 18.38 -22.45 18.54
CA VAL A 25 17.92 -21.09 18.85
C VAL A 25 19.07 -20.09 18.77
N VAL A 26 20.25 -20.46 19.28
CA VAL A 26 21.45 -19.62 19.29
C VAL A 26 22.66 -20.41 18.84
N LYS A 27 23.37 -19.91 17.84
CA LYS A 27 24.69 -20.43 17.44
C LYS A 27 25.76 -19.75 18.28
N VAL A 28 26.55 -20.54 19.00
CA VAL A 28 27.72 -20.05 19.76
C VAL A 28 28.96 -20.33 18.94
N GLY A 29 29.68 -19.29 18.53
CA GLY A 29 30.93 -19.38 17.79
C GLY A 29 32.11 -19.75 18.69
N LYS A 30 33.25 -20.08 18.07
CA LYS A 30 34.48 -20.52 18.76
C LYS A 30 35.03 -19.46 19.75
N ALA A 31 34.73 -18.18 19.53
CA ALA A 31 35.15 -17.06 20.39
C ALA A 31 34.11 -16.67 21.45
N GLY A 32 33.07 -17.49 21.66
CA GLY A 32 31.95 -17.16 22.55
C GLY A 32 30.95 -16.15 21.98
N GLU A 33 31.16 -15.71 20.73
CA GLU A 33 30.22 -14.85 20.00
C GLU A 33 28.90 -15.60 19.78
N ARG A 34 27.78 -14.96 20.15
CA ARG A 34 26.45 -15.53 19.97
C ARG A 34 25.82 -14.94 18.73
N SER A 35 25.37 -15.79 17.83
CA SER A 35 24.56 -15.43 16.66
C SER A 35 23.16 -16.01 16.81
N THR A 36 22.12 -15.20 16.58
CA THR A 36 20.74 -15.68 16.62
C THR A 36 20.45 -16.47 15.36
N THR A 37 19.87 -17.65 15.55
CA THR A 37 19.26 -18.38 14.45
C THR A 37 17.96 -17.69 14.01
N PRO A 38 17.47 -17.97 12.80
CA PRO A 38 16.22 -17.42 12.32
C PRO A 38 14.98 -17.95 13.08
N LEU A 39 15.12 -18.95 13.96
CA LEU A 39 14.03 -19.40 14.84
C LEU A 39 13.72 -18.43 15.99
N PHE A 40 14.69 -17.57 16.33
CA PHE A 40 14.54 -16.59 17.38
C PHE A 40 14.29 -15.20 16.79
N LEU A 41 13.17 -14.59 17.18
CA LEU A 41 12.81 -13.25 16.78
C LEU A 41 13.22 -12.24 17.84
N ARG A 42 14.17 -11.36 17.48
CA ARG A 42 14.50 -10.18 18.28
C ARG A 42 13.41 -9.13 18.17
N ARG A 43 13.36 -8.22 19.13
CA ARG A 43 12.45 -7.06 19.10
C ARG A 43 12.51 -6.30 17.77
N ASP A 44 13.69 -5.96 17.27
CA ASP A 44 13.82 -5.17 16.04
C ASP A 44 13.30 -5.93 14.81
N THR A 45 13.53 -7.25 14.77
CA THR A 45 12.98 -8.13 13.75
C THR A 45 11.45 -8.19 13.85
N LEU A 46 10.88 -8.30 15.05
CA LEU A 46 9.44 -8.27 15.27
C LEU A 46 8.82 -6.93 14.86
N ILE A 47 9.49 -5.81 15.14
CA ILE A 47 9.04 -4.48 14.72
C ILE A 47 8.95 -4.42 13.19
N ASN A 48 10.01 -4.83 12.49
CA ASN A 48 10.02 -4.82 11.03
C ASN A 48 8.98 -5.78 10.43
N LEU A 49 8.87 -7.00 10.98
CA LEU A 49 7.90 -7.99 10.53
C LEU A 49 6.46 -7.57 10.83
N SER A 50 6.20 -6.80 11.89
CA SER A 50 4.85 -6.33 12.23
C SER A 50 4.22 -5.44 11.16
N GLN A 51 5.06 -4.85 10.30
CA GLN A 51 4.64 -4.03 9.16
C GLN A 51 4.45 -4.86 7.88
N GLN A 52 4.61 -6.19 7.95
CA GLN A 52 4.43 -7.08 6.80
C GLN A 52 3.02 -7.72 6.82
N PRO A 53 2.42 -7.99 5.65
CA PRO A 53 1.08 -8.55 5.54
C PRO A 53 0.95 -10.00 6.06
N PHE A 54 2.00 -10.81 5.91
CA PHE A 54 2.03 -12.21 6.36
C PHE A 54 2.45 -12.38 7.83
N PHE A 55 2.54 -11.28 8.60
CA PHE A 55 3.06 -11.28 9.97
C PHE A 55 2.42 -12.34 10.86
N GLU A 56 1.08 -12.35 10.94
CA GLU A 56 0.31 -13.25 11.81
C GLU A 56 0.62 -14.73 11.51
N ARG A 57 0.68 -15.10 10.24
CA ARG A 57 1.01 -16.46 9.80
C ARG A 57 2.49 -16.79 10.04
N PHE A 58 3.39 -15.82 9.86
CA PHE A 58 4.82 -16.07 9.85
C PHE A 58 5.38 -16.32 11.25
N VAL A 59 5.06 -15.46 12.22
CA VAL A 59 5.69 -15.50 13.55
C VAL A 59 5.23 -16.66 14.45
N VAL A 60 4.08 -17.26 14.12
CA VAL A 60 3.55 -18.40 14.87
C VAL A 60 4.50 -19.60 14.79
N GLY A 61 4.79 -20.17 15.96
CA GLY A 61 5.73 -21.26 16.16
C GLY A 61 7.16 -20.83 16.48
N LEU A 62 7.52 -19.56 16.24
CA LEU A 62 8.86 -19.03 16.53
C LEU A 62 9.01 -18.63 18.00
N PHE A 63 10.25 -18.30 18.39
CA PHE A 63 10.59 -17.99 19.77
C PHE A 63 10.88 -16.51 19.97
N ALA A 64 10.44 -15.97 21.10
CA ALA A 64 10.76 -14.61 21.53
C ALA A 64 11.22 -14.63 22.99
N ARG A 65 12.10 -13.68 23.33
CA ARG A 65 12.56 -13.45 24.70
C ARG A 65 11.79 -12.31 25.30
N ILE A 66 11.18 -12.52 26.46
CA ILE A 66 10.41 -11.49 27.18
C ILE A 66 11.08 -11.14 28.49
N ARG A 67 10.95 -9.88 28.88
CA ARG A 67 11.26 -9.46 30.24
C ARG A 67 10.08 -9.77 31.14
N VAL A 68 10.31 -10.47 32.25
CA VAL A 68 9.28 -10.67 33.27
C VAL A 68 9.60 -9.79 34.46
N ASP A 69 8.79 -8.77 34.65
CA ASP A 69 8.88 -7.91 35.83
C ASP A 69 8.26 -8.62 37.03
N GLY A 70 8.94 -8.59 38.18
CA GLY A 70 8.40 -9.08 39.46
C GLY A 70 8.31 -10.60 39.62
N SER A 71 9.05 -11.38 38.83
CA SER A 71 9.18 -12.82 39.05
C SER A 71 9.75 -13.10 40.45
N ARG A 72 9.01 -13.84 41.30
CA ARG A 72 9.54 -14.41 42.56
C ARG A 72 10.77 -15.32 42.37
N TYR A 73 11.13 -15.60 41.12
CA TYR A 73 12.29 -16.39 40.71
C TYR A 73 13.46 -15.53 40.22
N ALA A 74 13.36 -14.21 40.25
CA ALA A 74 14.45 -13.30 39.98
C ALA A 74 15.11 -12.94 41.32
N GLU A 75 16.00 -13.81 41.81
CA GLU A 75 16.83 -13.52 42.99
C GLU A 75 17.76 -12.33 42.74
N ASP A 76 18.07 -12.02 41.47
CA ASP A 76 18.78 -10.82 41.03
C ASP A 76 18.05 -10.20 39.84
N GLY A 77 17.40 -9.05 40.04
CA GLY A 77 16.97 -8.10 38.99
C GLY A 77 16.39 -8.69 37.68
N GLY A 78 15.06 -8.80 37.58
CA GLY A 78 14.34 -8.95 36.31
C GLY A 78 14.79 -10.11 35.41
N SER A 79 14.32 -11.32 35.71
CA SER A 79 14.61 -12.50 34.88
C SER A 79 13.92 -12.41 33.50
N TYR A 80 14.70 -12.61 32.43
CA TYR A 80 14.14 -12.84 31.10
C TYR A 80 13.67 -14.29 30.95
N LEU A 81 12.68 -14.51 30.08
CA LEU A 81 12.22 -15.85 29.72
C LEU A 81 12.20 -16.03 28.21
N LEU A 82 12.58 -17.22 27.76
CA LEU A 82 12.32 -17.67 26.41
C LEU A 82 10.89 -18.25 26.33
N CYS A 83 10.14 -17.86 25.30
CA CYS A 83 8.76 -18.32 25.11
C CYS A 83 8.48 -18.62 23.64
N ARG A 84 7.59 -19.61 23.40
CA ARG A 84 7.07 -19.93 22.07
C ARG A 84 5.88 -19.03 21.74
N ILE A 85 5.85 -18.47 20.53
CA ILE A 85 4.71 -17.71 20.01
C ILE A 85 3.66 -18.70 19.50
N VAL A 86 2.49 -18.72 20.14
CA VAL A 86 1.39 -19.63 19.78
C VAL A 86 0.45 -18.99 18.79
N ALA A 87 0.13 -17.71 19.00
CA ALA A 87 -0.81 -16.96 18.17
C ALA A 87 -0.48 -15.47 18.22
N VAL A 88 -1.11 -14.71 17.33
CA VAL A 88 -1.06 -13.25 17.31
C VAL A 88 -2.49 -12.73 17.37
N GLU A 89 -2.75 -11.79 18.25
CA GLU A 89 -4.05 -11.14 18.41
C GLU A 89 -3.94 -9.63 18.19
N LYS A 90 -5.06 -8.97 17.91
CA LYS A 90 -5.15 -7.51 17.79
C LYS A 90 -5.73 -6.92 19.08
N SER A 91 -5.07 -5.89 19.60
CA SER A 91 -5.48 -5.15 20.79
C SER A 91 -5.55 -3.65 20.51
N LYS A 92 -5.54 -2.82 21.55
CA LYS A 92 -5.44 -1.36 21.41
C LYS A 92 -4.11 -1.00 20.73
N VAL A 93 -4.15 0.03 19.90
CA VAL A 93 -2.95 0.58 19.24
C VAL A 93 -1.97 1.07 20.31
N TYR A 94 -0.70 0.73 20.15
CA TYR A 94 0.40 1.18 21.00
C TYR A 94 1.64 1.46 20.15
N ASP A 95 2.51 2.33 20.67
CA ASP A 95 3.75 2.69 20.01
C ASP A 95 4.83 1.63 20.29
N LEU A 96 5.52 1.19 19.24
CA LEU A 96 6.64 0.27 19.34
C LEU A 96 7.95 1.02 19.55
N MET A 97 8.25 1.94 18.65
CA MET A 97 9.45 2.76 18.67
C MET A 97 9.21 4.02 17.83
N SER A 98 9.39 5.19 18.44
CA SER A 98 9.20 6.51 17.82
C SER A 98 7.86 6.63 17.07
N ASP A 99 7.88 6.50 15.74
CA ASP A 99 6.73 6.68 14.86
C ASP A 99 6.07 5.37 14.43
N ILE A 100 6.63 4.22 14.81
CA ILE A 100 6.08 2.92 14.42
C ILE A 100 5.03 2.51 15.44
N ARG A 101 3.79 2.35 14.96
CA ARG A 101 2.64 1.90 15.73
C ARG A 101 2.26 0.48 15.35
N THR A 102 1.71 -0.24 16.31
CA THR A 102 1.09 -1.53 16.07
C THR A 102 -0.09 -1.75 17.00
N ASN A 103 -0.95 -2.69 16.63
CA ASN A 103 -2.00 -3.23 17.48
C ASN A 103 -1.79 -4.72 17.76
N TYR A 104 -0.71 -5.32 17.27
CA TYR A 104 -0.46 -6.75 17.46
C TYR A 104 0.02 -7.07 18.86
N VAL A 105 -0.50 -8.15 19.42
CA VAL A 105 -0.11 -8.71 20.71
C VAL A 105 0.25 -10.18 20.48
N LEU A 106 1.40 -10.60 21.00
CA LEU A 106 1.89 -11.96 20.87
C LEU A 106 1.29 -12.81 21.99
N ILE A 107 0.63 -13.91 21.65
CA ILE A 107 0.19 -14.90 22.62
C ILE A 107 1.34 -15.86 22.86
N LEU A 108 2.04 -15.68 23.97
CA LEU A 108 3.22 -16.45 24.32
C LEU A 108 2.86 -17.58 25.28
N GLN A 109 3.48 -18.74 25.07
CA GLN A 109 3.35 -19.89 25.95
C GLN A 109 4.44 -19.89 27.02
N ILE A 110 4.01 -19.89 28.28
CA ILE A 110 4.86 -19.97 29.46
C ILE A 110 4.39 -21.19 30.27
N GLY A 111 4.98 -22.35 30.00
CA GLY A 111 4.48 -23.64 30.49
C GLY A 111 3.04 -23.86 30.00
N LYS A 112 2.10 -24.11 30.93
CA LYS A 112 0.67 -24.32 30.62
C LYS A 112 -0.07 -23.02 30.28
N GLN A 113 0.41 -21.88 30.75
CA GLN A 113 -0.29 -20.61 30.59
C GLN A 113 0.02 -19.97 29.24
N LYS A 114 -1.01 -19.43 28.59
CA LYS A 114 -0.87 -18.54 27.43
C LYS A 114 -1.11 -17.11 27.89
N ARG A 115 -0.17 -16.21 27.61
CA ARG A 115 -0.28 -14.81 28.02
C ARG A 115 -0.14 -13.86 26.82
N PRO A 116 -1.03 -12.86 26.69
CA PRO A 116 -0.90 -11.81 25.71
C PRO A 116 0.21 -10.83 26.12
N ILE A 117 1.23 -10.68 25.29
CA ILE A 117 2.39 -9.81 25.55
C ILE A 117 2.62 -8.88 24.35
N ARG A 118 2.78 -7.58 24.63
CA ARG A 118 3.07 -6.58 23.60
C ARG A 118 4.49 -6.75 23.07
N ILE A 119 4.69 -6.45 21.79
CA ILE A 119 5.99 -6.60 21.12
C ILE A 119 7.06 -5.72 21.77
N ASN A 120 6.71 -4.55 22.32
CA ASN A 120 7.65 -3.65 23.01
C ASN A 120 8.29 -4.27 24.28
N MET A 121 7.66 -5.29 24.87
CA MET A 121 8.18 -6.03 26.04
C MET A 121 9.15 -7.15 25.65
N THR A 122 9.34 -7.41 24.36
CA THR A 122 10.32 -8.39 23.87
C THR A 122 11.73 -7.81 23.92
N SER A 123 12.72 -8.66 24.15
CA SER A 123 14.13 -8.28 24.23
C SER A 123 14.78 -8.26 22.84
N GLY A 124 15.75 -7.35 22.65
CA GLY A 124 16.63 -7.34 21.48
C GLY A 124 17.86 -8.26 21.61
N SER A 125 18.15 -8.78 22.81
CA SER A 125 19.34 -9.58 23.08
C SER A 125 19.07 -11.10 23.04
N HIS A 126 20.13 -11.84 22.72
CA HIS A 126 20.13 -13.30 22.61
C HIS A 126 19.66 -13.97 23.92
N PRO A 127 18.88 -15.07 23.85
CA PRO A 127 18.57 -15.84 25.04
C PRO A 127 19.85 -16.49 25.58
N SER A 128 19.88 -16.73 26.90
CA SER A 128 20.94 -17.49 27.54
C SER A 128 20.60 -18.99 27.60
N GLU A 129 21.62 -19.82 27.82
CA GLU A 129 21.42 -21.27 27.97
C GLU A 129 20.56 -21.58 29.20
N ARG A 130 20.79 -20.89 30.32
CA ARG A 130 19.94 -20.98 31.53
C ARG A 130 18.48 -20.64 31.23
N GLU A 131 18.20 -19.63 30.40
CA GLU A 131 16.82 -19.30 30.00
C GLU A 131 16.17 -20.39 29.17
N PHE A 132 16.95 -21.05 28.31
CA PHE A 132 16.49 -22.19 27.51
C PHE A 132 16.20 -23.41 28.40
N GLU A 133 17.05 -23.71 29.36
CA GLU A 133 16.82 -24.78 30.35
C GLU A 133 15.56 -24.53 31.16
N VAL A 134 15.35 -23.29 31.63
CA VAL A 134 14.11 -22.89 32.34
C VAL A 134 12.88 -23.02 31.45
N TYR A 135 12.98 -22.71 30.16
CA TYR A 135 11.89 -22.94 29.22
C TYR A 135 11.60 -24.44 29.06
N ARG A 136 12.63 -25.26 28.90
CA ARG A 136 12.51 -26.72 28.74
C ARG A 136 11.91 -27.38 29.97
N SER A 137 12.41 -27.07 31.17
CA SER A 137 11.87 -27.62 32.43
C SER A 137 10.41 -27.28 32.59
N ARG A 138 10.02 -26.02 32.34
CA ARG A 138 8.61 -25.59 32.43
C ARG A 138 7.70 -26.24 31.39
N ALA A 139 8.20 -26.54 30.20
CA ALA A 139 7.44 -27.27 29.20
C ALA A 139 7.16 -28.70 29.66
N LEU A 140 8.18 -29.39 30.17
CA LEU A 140 8.09 -30.74 30.73
C LEU A 140 7.16 -30.79 31.94
N ASP A 141 7.34 -29.88 32.91
CA ASP A 141 6.51 -29.80 34.13
C ASP A 141 5.04 -29.52 33.82
N ALA A 142 4.79 -28.77 32.74
CA ALA A 142 3.44 -28.44 32.29
C ALA A 142 2.77 -29.52 31.44
N GLY A 143 3.50 -30.58 31.06
CA GLY A 143 3.05 -31.57 30.08
C GLY A 143 2.80 -30.96 28.70
N VAL A 144 3.57 -29.94 28.33
CA VAL A 144 3.52 -29.30 27.01
C VAL A 144 4.60 -29.91 26.14
N ASP A 145 4.19 -30.48 25.01
CA ASP A 145 5.11 -31.06 24.06
C ASP A 145 6.08 -30.00 23.50
N MET A 146 7.37 -30.31 23.65
CA MET A 146 8.43 -29.57 22.99
C MET A 146 8.34 -29.77 21.46
N PRO A 147 8.64 -28.75 20.64
CA PRO A 147 8.59 -28.91 19.19
C PRO A 147 9.54 -30.03 18.77
N ARG A 148 8.99 -31.00 18.04
CA ARG A 148 9.76 -32.12 17.48
C ARG A 148 10.73 -31.63 16.42
N ARG A 149 11.77 -32.41 16.14
CA ARG A 149 12.79 -32.06 15.15
C ARG A 149 12.21 -31.73 13.77
N GLU A 150 11.20 -32.47 13.32
CA GLU A 150 10.50 -32.20 12.06
C GLU A 150 9.84 -30.82 12.02
N GLU A 151 9.20 -30.39 13.12
CA GLU A 151 8.60 -29.06 13.23
C GLU A 151 9.69 -27.99 13.18
N VAL A 152 10.78 -28.21 13.91
CA VAL A 152 11.94 -27.30 13.94
C VAL A 152 12.51 -27.13 12.53
N LEU A 153 12.66 -28.21 11.76
CA LEU A 153 13.12 -28.16 10.37
C LEU A 153 12.14 -27.42 9.45
N LYS A 154 10.83 -27.65 9.62
CA LYS A 154 9.79 -26.90 8.87
C LYS A 154 9.86 -25.40 9.18
N LEU A 155 10.03 -25.02 10.44
CA LEU A 155 10.21 -23.63 10.85
C LEU A 155 11.51 -23.04 10.28
N PHE A 156 12.61 -23.79 10.28
CA PHE A 156 13.86 -23.35 9.64
C PHE A 156 13.67 -23.08 8.15
N LYS A 157 13.05 -23.98 7.40
CA LYS A 157 12.76 -23.77 5.97
C LYS A 157 11.94 -22.50 5.75
N LYS A 158 10.83 -22.37 6.49
CA LYS A 158 9.94 -21.19 6.45
C LYS A 158 10.70 -19.88 6.72
N THR A 159 11.59 -19.88 7.71
CA THR A 159 12.33 -18.66 8.07
C THR A 159 13.47 -18.36 7.08
N ASN A 160 14.17 -19.38 6.57
CA ASN A 160 15.19 -19.21 5.54
C ASN A 160 14.60 -18.67 4.24
N GLU A 161 13.41 -19.11 3.85
CA GLU A 161 12.67 -18.58 2.68
C GLU A 161 12.44 -17.06 2.78
N LEU A 162 12.29 -16.53 4.00
CA LEU A 162 12.15 -15.09 4.22
C LEU A 162 13.49 -14.37 4.28
N PHE A 163 14.42 -14.85 5.10
CA PHE A 163 15.67 -14.12 5.39
C PHE A 163 16.73 -14.24 4.30
N LEU A 164 16.79 -15.38 3.60
CA LEU A 164 17.77 -15.63 2.54
C LEU A 164 17.17 -15.38 1.16
N ASP A 165 15.97 -15.92 0.92
CA ASP A 165 15.40 -15.97 -0.41
C ASP A 165 14.43 -14.81 -0.71
N GLN A 166 13.93 -14.11 0.31
CA GLN A 166 12.87 -13.08 0.18
C GLN A 166 11.64 -13.55 -0.62
N LYS A 167 11.34 -14.85 -0.61
CA LYS A 167 10.31 -15.46 -1.47
C LYS A 167 8.91 -15.49 -0.85
N VAL A 168 8.76 -15.06 0.40
CA VAL A 168 7.47 -15.12 1.09
C VAL A 168 6.52 -14.07 0.49
N THR A 169 5.61 -14.54 -0.35
CA THR A 169 4.54 -13.71 -0.91
C THR A 169 3.32 -13.73 0.00
N ALA A 170 2.71 -12.55 0.12
CA ALA A 170 1.46 -12.38 0.83
C ALA A 170 0.29 -12.82 -0.04
N THR A 171 -0.70 -13.46 0.57
CA THR A 171 -1.97 -13.73 -0.11
C THR A 171 -2.76 -12.43 -0.28
N ASP A 172 -3.63 -12.37 -1.27
CA ASP A 172 -4.47 -11.18 -1.51
C ASP A 172 -5.36 -10.84 -0.31
N GLU A 173 -5.81 -11.85 0.43
CA GLU A 173 -6.58 -11.67 1.65
C GLU A 173 -5.74 -11.06 2.79
N GLU A 174 -4.51 -11.53 2.97
CA GLU A 174 -3.55 -10.95 3.92
C GLU A 174 -3.25 -9.49 3.56
N ASN A 175 -3.05 -9.19 2.28
CA ASN A 175 -2.83 -7.81 1.80
C ASN A 175 -4.02 -6.91 2.11
N LYS A 176 -5.26 -7.35 1.84
CA LYS A 176 -6.48 -6.58 2.16
C LYS A 176 -6.59 -6.32 3.67
N LYS A 177 -6.39 -7.36 4.48
CA LYS A 177 -6.40 -7.23 5.96
C LYS A 177 -5.31 -6.30 6.46
N HIS A 178 -4.13 -6.37 5.85
CA HIS A 178 -2.99 -5.53 6.20
C HIS A 178 -3.24 -4.06 5.86
N ILE A 179 -3.73 -3.76 4.66
CA ILE A 179 -4.10 -2.39 4.25
C ILE A 179 -5.14 -1.82 5.22
N ALA A 180 -6.22 -2.56 5.50
CA ALA A 180 -7.24 -2.12 6.45
C ALA A 180 -6.66 -1.87 7.86
N ASN A 181 -5.69 -2.69 8.29
CA ASN A 181 -5.02 -2.49 9.58
C ASN A 181 -4.12 -1.24 9.56
N MET A 182 -3.38 -1.00 8.48
CA MET A 182 -2.50 0.16 8.33
C MET A 182 -3.29 1.47 8.34
N GLU A 183 -4.51 1.49 7.84
CA GLU A 183 -5.42 2.63 7.92
C GLU A 183 -5.85 2.94 9.36
N ILE A 184 -6.03 1.92 10.19
CA ILE A 184 -6.32 2.07 11.62
C ILE A 184 -5.08 2.59 12.37
N LEU A 185 -3.89 2.08 12.04
CA LEU A 185 -2.63 2.44 12.69
C LEU A 185 -2.17 3.86 12.33
N TYR A 186 -2.35 4.26 11.07
CA TYR A 186 -1.92 5.55 10.54
C TYR A 186 -3.04 6.28 9.80
N PRO A 187 -4.10 6.73 10.51
CA PRO A 187 -5.23 7.43 9.88
C PRO A 187 -4.80 8.68 9.10
N SER A 188 -3.73 9.36 9.53
CA SER A 188 -3.20 10.55 8.86
C SER A 188 -2.55 10.29 7.50
N ARG A 189 -2.15 9.05 7.20
CA ARG A 189 -1.55 8.67 5.91
C ARG A 189 -2.59 8.23 4.89
N VAL A 190 -3.84 8.07 5.31
CA VAL A 190 -4.94 7.64 4.45
C VAL A 190 -5.43 8.82 3.63
N ASN A 191 -5.56 8.61 2.32
CA ASN A 191 -6.20 9.58 1.45
C ASN A 191 -7.72 9.54 1.62
N TRP A 192 -8.21 10.24 2.65
CA TRP A 192 -9.64 10.29 2.97
C TRP A 192 -10.47 10.90 1.85
N THR A 193 -9.93 11.86 1.10
CA THR A 193 -10.61 12.47 -0.05
C THR A 193 -10.88 11.43 -1.14
N GLN A 194 -9.92 10.57 -1.47
CA GLN A 194 -10.13 9.48 -2.42
C GLN A 194 -11.16 8.46 -1.89
N LYS A 195 -11.08 8.09 -0.61
CA LYS A 195 -12.08 7.19 -0.02
C LYS A 195 -13.49 7.78 -0.02
N ARG A 196 -13.60 9.10 0.15
CA ARG A 196 -14.87 9.82 0.10
C ARG A 196 -15.45 9.80 -1.30
N THR A 197 -14.64 10.07 -2.32
CA THR A 197 -15.11 10.01 -3.71
C THR A 197 -15.55 8.60 -4.08
N GLU A 198 -14.77 7.58 -3.71
CA GLU A 198 -15.12 6.16 -3.91
C GLU A 198 -16.45 5.81 -3.21
N ALA A 199 -16.59 6.14 -1.93
CA ALA A 199 -17.81 5.88 -1.17
C ALA A 199 -19.03 6.60 -1.75
N ARG A 200 -18.87 7.87 -2.18
CA ARG A 200 -19.93 8.65 -2.81
C ARG A 200 -20.36 8.06 -4.15
N THR A 201 -19.40 7.66 -4.99
CA THR A 201 -19.73 6.99 -6.27
C THR A 201 -20.46 5.67 -6.06
N GLY A 202 -20.04 4.85 -5.10
CA GLY A 202 -20.72 3.60 -4.78
C GLY A 202 -22.16 3.83 -4.29
N LEU A 203 -22.36 4.87 -3.48
CA LEU A 203 -23.66 5.28 -3.00
C LEU A 203 -24.58 5.78 -4.14
N ASP A 204 -24.05 6.58 -5.07
CA ASP A 204 -24.81 7.07 -6.23
C ASP A 204 -25.25 5.91 -7.13
N ILE A 205 -24.37 4.94 -7.39
CA ILE A 205 -24.70 3.70 -8.14
C ILE A 205 -25.81 2.93 -7.41
N LYS A 206 -25.69 2.72 -6.11
CA LYS A 206 -26.68 1.97 -5.32
C LYS A 206 -28.04 2.66 -5.25
N ARG A 207 -28.07 3.99 -5.17
CA ARG A 207 -29.31 4.77 -5.28
C ARG A 207 -29.97 4.63 -6.64
N GLN A 208 -29.18 4.58 -7.72
CA GLN A 208 -29.70 4.35 -9.07
C GLN A 208 -30.24 2.92 -9.24
N GLU A 209 -29.55 1.92 -8.69
CA GLU A 209 -30.02 0.52 -8.64
C GLU A 209 -31.34 0.42 -7.87
N LEU A 210 -31.44 1.08 -6.71
CA LEU A 210 -32.66 1.12 -5.90
C LEU A 210 -33.82 1.74 -6.68
N ASN A 211 -33.60 2.89 -7.33
CA ASN A 211 -34.61 3.53 -8.17
C ASN A 211 -35.06 2.64 -9.33
N SER A 212 -34.12 1.90 -9.92
CA SER A 212 -34.41 0.94 -10.99
C SER A 212 -35.20 -0.27 -10.48
N SER A 213 -34.91 -0.75 -9.26
CA SER A 213 -35.65 -1.83 -8.61
C SER A 213 -37.08 -1.40 -8.27
N ARG A 214 -37.26 -0.20 -7.71
CA ARG A 214 -38.57 0.42 -7.44
C ARG A 214 -39.44 0.53 -8.68
N ARG A 215 -38.84 0.84 -9.84
CA ARG A 215 -39.54 0.87 -11.13
C ARG A 215 -39.96 -0.53 -11.61
N LYS A 216 -39.22 -1.57 -11.23
CA LYS A 216 -39.48 -2.97 -11.59
C LYS A 216 -40.39 -3.69 -10.58
N GLY A 217 -40.67 -3.09 -9.42
CA GLY A 217 -41.54 -3.65 -8.38
C GLY A 217 -40.96 -4.86 -7.65
N ALA A 218 -39.62 -4.99 -7.59
CA ALA A 218 -38.94 -6.11 -6.94
C ALA A 218 -38.71 -5.80 -5.46
N THR A 219 -39.73 -6.03 -4.63
CA THR A 219 -39.78 -5.65 -3.21
C THR A 219 -38.65 -6.24 -2.35
N GLU A 220 -38.23 -7.48 -2.59
CA GLU A 220 -37.13 -8.11 -1.83
C GLU A 220 -35.76 -7.50 -2.13
N LEU A 221 -35.53 -7.11 -3.39
CA LEU A 221 -34.27 -6.48 -3.80
C LEU A 221 -34.21 -5.03 -3.32
N GLU A 222 -35.34 -4.34 -3.28
CA GLU A 222 -35.45 -2.99 -2.74
C GLU A 222 -35.03 -2.95 -1.27
N HIS A 223 -35.56 -3.83 -0.42
CA HIS A 223 -35.20 -3.86 1.00
C HIS A 223 -33.70 -4.13 1.21
N LYS A 224 -33.10 -5.03 0.42
CA LYS A 224 -31.65 -5.29 0.46
C LYS A 224 -30.85 -4.04 0.06
N LEU A 225 -31.20 -3.41 -1.07
CA LEU A 225 -30.52 -2.21 -1.56
C LEU A 225 -30.69 -1.02 -0.60
N GLU A 226 -31.84 -0.86 0.04
CA GLU A 226 -32.06 0.16 1.07
C GLU A 226 -31.13 -0.03 2.26
N SER A 227 -30.98 -1.26 2.75
CA SER A 227 -30.03 -1.57 3.83
C SER A 227 -28.57 -1.25 3.43
N GLU A 228 -28.16 -1.61 2.21
CA GLU A 228 -26.83 -1.30 1.68
C GLU A 228 -26.59 0.21 1.54
N VAL A 229 -27.60 0.97 1.09
CA VAL A 229 -27.50 2.45 0.97
C VAL A 229 -27.32 3.09 2.34
N VAL A 230 -28.07 2.65 3.36
CA VAL A 230 -27.94 3.16 4.73
C VAL A 230 -26.56 2.87 5.31
N GLU A 231 -26.01 1.67 5.07
CA GLU A 231 -24.65 1.32 5.48
C GLU A 231 -23.58 2.18 4.78
N LEU A 232 -23.73 2.42 3.47
CA LEU A 232 -22.82 3.29 2.72
C LEU A 232 -22.91 4.76 3.18
N GLU A 233 -24.10 5.27 3.49
CA GLU A 233 -24.30 6.60 4.06
C GLU A 233 -23.65 6.75 5.44
N LYS A 234 -23.75 5.71 6.28
CA LYS A 234 -23.05 5.67 7.57
C LYS A 234 -21.53 5.69 7.37
N ARG A 235 -21.02 4.86 6.46
CA ARG A 235 -19.58 4.81 6.13
C ARG A 235 -19.07 6.13 5.56
N LEU A 236 -19.87 6.80 4.72
CA LEU A 236 -19.54 8.12 4.18
C LEU A 236 -19.39 9.15 5.30
N ARG A 237 -20.32 9.19 6.25
CA ARG A 237 -20.23 10.08 7.43
C ARG A 237 -18.99 9.83 8.27
N GLU A 238 -18.62 8.56 8.48
CA GLU A 238 -17.39 8.19 9.18
C GLU A 238 -16.13 8.65 8.42
N ILE A 239 -16.12 8.53 7.10
CA ILE A 239 -15.03 9.02 6.24
C ILE A 239 -14.92 10.55 6.30
N GLU A 240 -16.04 11.27 6.23
CA GLU A 240 -16.06 12.74 6.32
C GLU A 240 -15.59 13.23 7.69
N ALA A 241 -16.01 12.58 8.78
CA ALA A 241 -15.51 12.89 10.13
C ALA A 241 -14.00 12.62 10.26
N ASN A 242 -13.49 11.56 9.63
CA ASN A 242 -12.06 11.28 9.61
C ASN A 242 -11.28 12.26 8.71
N GLU A 243 -11.86 12.70 7.59
CA GLU A 243 -11.30 13.74 6.73
C GLU A 243 -11.20 15.08 7.49
N GLU A 244 -12.22 15.47 8.25
CA GLU A 244 -12.16 16.68 9.07
C GLU A 244 -11.09 16.56 10.16
N LYS A 245 -11.01 15.40 10.82
CA LYS A 245 -10.07 15.14 11.92
C LYS A 245 -8.61 15.00 11.46
N TYR A 246 -8.36 14.42 10.29
CA TYR A 246 -7.01 14.03 9.83
C TYR A 246 -6.58 14.64 8.50
N GLY A 247 -7.50 15.19 7.70
CA GLY A 247 -7.28 15.65 6.33
C GLY A 247 -6.55 16.99 6.20
N MET A 248 -6.42 17.76 7.28
CA MET A 248 -5.85 19.11 7.23
C MET A 248 -4.31 19.20 7.18
N SER A 249 -3.57 18.07 7.12
CA SER A 249 -2.13 18.12 7.43
C SER A 249 -1.11 17.83 6.32
N GLN A 250 -1.40 17.15 5.20
CA GLN A 250 -0.30 16.37 4.56
C GLN A 250 -0.07 16.44 3.04
N VAL A 251 -0.70 17.29 2.23
CA VAL A 251 -0.32 17.36 0.80
C VAL A 251 0.15 18.76 0.40
N LYS A 252 1.46 18.98 0.54
CA LYS A 252 2.20 20.09 -0.09
C LYS A 252 3.13 19.60 -1.21
N SER A 253 2.95 18.39 -1.73
CA SER A 253 3.73 17.91 -2.88
C SER A 253 2.89 17.92 -4.15
N GLU A 254 3.31 18.72 -5.12
CA GLU A 254 2.71 18.84 -6.46
C GLU A 254 2.59 17.48 -7.18
N ASP A 255 3.56 16.59 -6.98
CA ASP A 255 3.62 15.29 -7.65
C ASP A 255 2.48 14.34 -7.23
N VAL A 256 2.09 14.38 -5.95
CA VAL A 256 0.97 13.57 -5.43
C VAL A 256 -0.35 14.09 -6.00
N PHE A 257 -0.51 15.41 -6.12
CA PHE A 257 -1.68 16.02 -6.77
C PHE A 257 -1.75 15.67 -8.26
N HIS A 258 -0.62 15.65 -8.96
CA HIS A 258 -0.60 15.30 -10.38
C HIS A 258 -1.00 13.83 -10.61
N GLY A 259 -0.46 12.90 -9.81
CA GLY A 259 -0.87 11.49 -9.85
C GLY A 259 -2.35 11.28 -9.52
N LEU A 260 -2.87 12.01 -8.52
CA LEU A 260 -4.29 12.01 -8.16
C LEU A 260 -5.18 12.57 -9.26
N ALA A 261 -4.78 13.66 -9.92
CA ALA A 261 -5.52 14.26 -11.02
C ALA A 261 -5.63 13.29 -12.21
N ILE A 262 -4.55 12.60 -12.56
CA ILE A 262 -4.55 11.58 -13.62
C ILE A 262 -5.51 10.44 -13.27
N ARG A 263 -5.45 9.93 -12.03
CA ARG A 263 -6.32 8.83 -11.58
C ARG A 263 -7.79 9.24 -11.53
N ASN A 264 -8.09 10.43 -11.02
CA ASN A 264 -9.44 10.98 -10.98
C ASN A 264 -10.01 11.21 -12.38
N MET A 265 -9.19 11.68 -13.32
CA MET A 265 -9.59 11.82 -14.73
C MET A 265 -9.92 10.46 -15.35
N ALA A 266 -9.14 9.41 -15.03
CA ALA A 266 -9.42 8.05 -15.49
C ALA A 266 -10.72 7.48 -14.90
N LEU A 267 -10.97 7.68 -13.60
CA LEU A 267 -12.22 7.27 -12.93
C LEU A 267 -13.43 8.00 -13.51
N ASN A 268 -13.33 9.32 -13.72
CA ASN A 268 -14.40 10.11 -14.33
C ASN A 268 -14.73 9.63 -15.74
N LYS A 269 -13.70 9.31 -16.54
CA LYS A 269 -13.88 8.77 -17.89
C LYS A 269 -14.53 7.39 -17.89
N ALA A 270 -14.16 6.51 -16.95
CA ALA A 270 -14.80 5.21 -16.79
C ALA A 270 -16.28 5.35 -16.38
N ASN A 271 -16.59 6.27 -15.46
CA ASN A 271 -17.95 6.58 -15.05
C ASN A 271 -18.77 7.17 -16.20
N GLU A 272 -18.21 8.09 -16.97
CA GLU A 272 -18.86 8.65 -18.14
C GLU A 272 -19.22 7.56 -19.17
N GLN A 273 -18.33 6.58 -19.37
CA GLN A 273 -18.62 5.43 -20.22
C GLN A 273 -19.74 4.53 -19.67
N LEU A 274 -19.81 4.32 -18.36
CA LEU A 274 -20.91 3.58 -17.73
C LEU A 274 -22.24 4.31 -17.88
N MET A 275 -22.27 5.62 -17.62
CA MET A 275 -23.46 6.44 -17.78
C MET A 275 -23.90 6.51 -19.25
N ALA A 276 -22.95 6.59 -20.19
CA ALA A 276 -23.27 6.55 -21.62
C ALA A 276 -23.89 5.21 -22.04
N ARG A 277 -23.38 4.08 -21.52
CA ARG A 277 -23.98 2.75 -21.76
C ARG A 277 -25.39 2.65 -21.16
N GLN A 278 -25.60 3.18 -19.97
CA GLN A 278 -26.93 3.20 -19.34
C GLN A 278 -27.92 4.06 -20.14
N ARG A 279 -27.51 5.25 -20.59
CA ARG A 279 -28.34 6.10 -21.46
C ARG A 279 -28.72 5.39 -22.75
N HIS A 280 -27.78 4.69 -23.38
CA HIS A 280 -28.05 3.91 -24.58
C HIS A 280 -29.10 2.81 -24.35
N LEU A 281 -29.08 2.16 -23.19
CA LEU A 281 -30.09 1.17 -22.80
C LEU A 281 -31.45 1.82 -22.48
N GLU A 282 -31.47 3.03 -21.93
CA GLU A 282 -32.70 3.79 -21.68
C GLU A 282 -33.32 4.32 -22.99
N ASP A 283 -32.50 4.78 -23.95
CA ASP A 283 -32.95 5.25 -25.27
C ASP A 283 -33.55 4.11 -26.11
N GLU A 284 -33.01 2.88 -26.01
CA GLU A 284 -33.59 1.69 -26.64
C GLU A 284 -34.95 1.29 -26.04
N SER A 285 -35.27 1.74 -24.82
CA SER A 285 -36.55 1.45 -24.14
C SER A 285 -37.71 2.40 -24.52
N GLY A 286 -37.50 3.34 -25.45
CA GLY A 286 -38.58 4.10 -26.09
C GLY A 286 -39.28 5.14 -25.20
N GLY A 287 -38.58 5.70 -24.22
CA GLY A 287 -39.08 6.82 -23.42
C GLY A 287 -39.16 8.12 -24.23
N ILE A 288 -40.27 8.85 -24.11
CA ILE A 288 -40.48 10.17 -24.75
C ILE A 288 -39.38 11.14 -24.27
N ASP A 289 -38.53 11.59 -25.19
CA ASP A 289 -37.46 12.57 -24.92
C ASP A 289 -38.09 13.90 -24.46
N PRO A 290 -37.88 14.34 -23.21
CA PRO A 290 -38.44 15.58 -22.68
C PRO A 290 -37.85 16.84 -23.32
N PHE A 291 -36.83 16.71 -24.17
CA PHE A 291 -36.22 17.79 -24.95
C PHE A 291 -36.41 17.62 -26.46
N ALA A 292 -37.22 16.67 -26.91
CA ALA A 292 -37.58 16.54 -28.31
C ALA A 292 -38.22 17.86 -28.77
N ARG A 293 -37.55 18.53 -29.70
CA ARG A 293 -38.06 19.76 -30.29
C ARG A 293 -39.26 19.38 -31.16
N PHE A 294 -40.42 20.01 -30.89
CA PHE A 294 -41.56 19.93 -31.80
C PHE A 294 -41.13 20.43 -33.18
N ASP A 295 -41.24 19.58 -34.20
CA ASP A 295 -41.08 19.98 -35.59
C ASP A 295 -42.23 20.93 -35.95
N THR A 296 -41.99 22.23 -35.81
CA THR A 296 -42.90 23.25 -36.32
C THR A 296 -42.76 23.27 -37.84
N THR A 297 -43.52 22.44 -38.54
CA THR A 297 -43.71 22.60 -39.99
C THR A 297 -44.34 23.96 -40.22
N GLY A 298 -43.55 24.89 -40.77
CA GLY A 298 -43.88 26.29 -40.87
C GLY A 298 -45.19 26.57 -41.62
N GLN A 299 -46.21 27.00 -40.88
CA GLN A 299 -47.22 27.93 -41.38
C GLN A 299 -46.96 29.29 -40.72
N SER A 300 -46.14 30.09 -41.39
CA SER A 300 -46.02 31.51 -41.08
C SER A 300 -47.30 32.23 -41.56
N TYR A 301 -48.14 32.69 -40.63
CA TYR A 301 -49.43 33.37 -40.88
C TYR A 301 -49.31 34.85 -41.34
N TYR A 302 -48.12 35.29 -41.81
CA TYR A 302 -47.93 36.65 -42.32
C TYR A 302 -47.28 36.64 -43.71
N SER A 303 -48.08 36.45 -44.76
CA SER A 303 -47.71 36.93 -46.09
C SER A 303 -48.20 38.36 -46.25
N ILE A 304 -47.30 39.34 -46.10
CA ILE A 304 -47.56 40.73 -46.45
C ILE A 304 -47.81 40.78 -47.96
N ALA A 305 -49.05 41.04 -48.36
CA ALA A 305 -49.43 41.22 -49.76
C ALA A 305 -48.73 42.46 -50.33
N LYS A 306 -47.80 42.26 -51.28
CA LYS A 306 -47.33 43.36 -52.14
C LYS A 306 -48.49 43.74 -53.07
N LYS A 307 -48.89 45.01 -53.00
CA LYS A 307 -49.82 45.64 -53.93
C LYS A 307 -49.16 45.72 -55.30
N GLY A 308 -49.81 45.14 -56.31
CA GLY A 308 -49.50 45.35 -57.73
C GLY A 308 -49.06 44.09 -58.46
N GLU A 309 -50.03 43.27 -58.86
CA GLU A 309 -50.09 42.63 -60.19
C GLU A 309 -51.34 41.74 -60.26
N SER A 310 -52.28 42.17 -61.08
CA SER A 310 -53.45 41.41 -61.51
C SER A 310 -53.09 40.55 -62.71
N GLY A 311 -53.46 39.27 -62.72
CA GLY A 311 -53.56 38.52 -63.98
C GLY A 311 -53.48 36.99 -63.88
N ASN A 312 -54.66 36.34 -63.89
CA ASN A 312 -54.98 35.04 -64.49
C ASN A 312 -54.03 33.82 -64.34
N GLY A 313 -54.52 32.83 -63.59
CA GLY A 313 -54.89 31.51 -64.15
C GLY A 313 -53.80 30.58 -64.68
N LYS A 314 -53.22 29.75 -63.78
CA LYS A 314 -53.02 28.28 -63.86
C LYS A 314 -52.07 27.84 -62.74
N PRO A 315 -52.23 26.64 -62.15
CA PRO A 315 -51.36 26.20 -61.05
C PRO A 315 -49.98 25.85 -61.62
N PRO A 316 -48.86 26.37 -61.05
CA PRO A 316 -47.56 25.83 -61.39
C PRO A 316 -47.38 24.47 -60.72
N GLU A 317 -47.46 23.47 -61.58
CA GLU A 317 -46.85 22.14 -61.50
C GLU A 317 -45.69 22.02 -60.49
N LYS A 318 -45.71 20.94 -59.69
CA LYS A 318 -44.68 20.59 -58.70
C LYS A 318 -43.29 20.47 -59.34
N LYS A 319 -42.59 21.59 -59.51
CA LYS A 319 -41.14 21.58 -59.72
C LYS A 319 -40.51 21.19 -58.40
N LYS A 320 -39.96 19.96 -58.36
CA LYS A 320 -38.97 19.54 -57.35
C LYS A 320 -37.86 20.57 -57.35
N ARG A 321 -37.94 21.54 -56.43
CA ARG A 321 -36.81 22.41 -56.11
C ARG A 321 -35.74 21.50 -55.54
N LYS A 322 -34.73 21.20 -56.37
CA LYS A 322 -33.42 20.75 -55.87
C LYS A 322 -32.98 21.82 -54.88
N LEU A 323 -32.99 21.48 -53.59
CA LEU A 323 -32.32 22.26 -52.57
C LEU A 323 -30.86 22.35 -53.03
N SER A 324 -30.43 23.56 -53.36
CA SER A 324 -29.02 23.88 -53.55
C SER A 324 -28.27 23.41 -52.30
N GLN A 325 -27.40 22.41 -52.47
CA GLN A 325 -26.35 22.05 -51.52
C GLN A 325 -25.32 23.19 -51.43
N SER A 326 -25.74 24.37 -50.99
CA SER A 326 -24.83 25.28 -50.30
C SER A 326 -24.87 24.87 -48.83
N ASP A 327 -24.28 23.70 -48.63
CA ASP A 327 -24.16 22.96 -47.39
C ASP A 327 -23.20 23.73 -46.48
N TRP A 328 -23.72 24.28 -45.39
CA TRP A 328 -22.94 24.80 -44.25
C TRP A 328 -21.92 23.77 -43.71
N ARG A 329 -22.07 22.50 -44.11
CA ARG A 329 -21.11 21.40 -43.93
C ARG A 329 -19.76 21.63 -44.61
N SER A 330 -19.63 22.51 -45.60
CA SER A 330 -18.33 22.85 -46.20
C SER A 330 -17.45 23.67 -45.24
N CYS A 331 -18.05 24.47 -44.36
CA CYS A 331 -17.34 25.25 -43.35
C CYS A 331 -16.86 24.40 -42.15
N LEU A 332 -17.36 23.18 -41.98
CA LEU A 332 -16.92 22.25 -40.93
C LEU A 332 -15.77 21.33 -41.36
N LYS A 333 -15.46 21.23 -42.66
CA LYS A 333 -14.34 20.41 -43.16
C LYS A 333 -12.96 21.09 -42.99
N SER A 334 -12.92 22.39 -42.72
CA SER A 334 -11.67 23.13 -42.46
C SER A 334 -11.30 23.20 -40.98
N TRP A 335 -12.12 22.66 -40.07
CA TRP A 335 -11.79 22.59 -38.65
C TRP A 335 -11.15 21.24 -38.31
N ARG A 336 -9.81 21.19 -38.35
CA ARG A 336 -9.02 20.05 -37.88
C ARG A 336 -8.69 20.24 -36.38
N PRO A 337 -9.14 19.36 -35.48
CA PRO A 337 -8.82 19.48 -34.05
C PRO A 337 -7.35 19.18 -33.69
N ASP A 338 -6.52 18.75 -34.65
CA ASP A 338 -5.20 18.17 -34.38
C ASP A 338 -3.99 19.12 -34.55
N ASP A 339 -4.17 20.36 -35.03
CA ASP A 339 -3.03 21.24 -35.35
C ASP A 339 -2.39 21.95 -34.13
N LYS A 340 -2.72 21.52 -32.90
CA LYS A 340 -2.04 21.96 -31.66
C LYS A 340 -1.54 20.83 -30.77
N LYS A 341 -1.19 19.67 -31.35
CA LYS A 341 -0.29 18.72 -30.67
C LYS A 341 1.11 19.34 -30.62
N ARG A 342 1.42 20.04 -29.52
CA ARG A 342 2.81 20.28 -29.10
C ARG A 342 3.52 18.92 -29.12
N LYS A 343 4.64 18.83 -29.83
CA LYS A 343 5.55 17.68 -29.80
C LYS A 343 5.98 17.43 -28.35
N ILE A 344 5.35 16.45 -27.70
CA ILE A 344 5.92 15.79 -26.53
C ILE A 344 6.90 14.77 -27.13
N SER A 345 8.16 14.88 -26.74
CA SER A 345 9.26 14.04 -27.20
C SER A 345 8.93 12.55 -27.07
N GLU A 346 9.11 11.80 -28.15
CA GLU A 346 8.99 10.34 -28.24
C GLU A 346 10.20 9.62 -27.59
N ASN A 347 10.46 9.89 -26.31
CA ASN A 347 11.34 9.03 -25.52
C ASN A 347 10.50 8.38 -24.42
N PRO A 348 10.17 7.07 -24.52
CA PRO A 348 9.53 6.37 -23.41
C PRO A 348 10.53 6.32 -22.25
N LEU A 349 10.22 7.03 -21.15
CA LEU A 349 10.87 6.81 -19.87
C LEU A 349 10.49 5.40 -19.39
N ASN A 350 11.51 4.56 -19.29
CA ASN A 350 11.44 3.19 -18.78
C ASN A 350 10.74 3.16 -17.41
N PRO A 351 9.67 2.38 -17.20
CA PRO A 351 8.92 2.34 -15.93
C PRO A 351 9.64 1.62 -14.77
N LEU A 352 10.93 1.35 -14.87
CA LEU A 352 11.72 0.61 -13.89
C LEU A 352 12.54 1.47 -12.91
N TYR A 353 12.39 2.80 -12.91
CA TYR A 353 13.21 3.69 -12.08
C TYR A 353 12.42 4.75 -11.27
N ALA A 354 11.13 4.53 -11.02
CA ALA A 354 10.28 5.48 -10.29
C ALA A 354 9.96 5.09 -8.84
N GLY A 355 10.84 4.32 -8.18
CA GLY A 355 10.58 3.82 -6.84
C GLY A 355 11.84 3.66 -6.02
N GLU A 356 12.55 4.76 -5.75
CA GLU A 356 13.46 4.87 -4.61
C GLU A 356 14.01 6.31 -4.50
N ILE A 357 13.28 7.21 -3.82
CA ILE A 357 13.92 8.37 -3.19
C ILE A 357 13.33 8.54 -1.80
N LEU A 358 14.18 8.26 -0.81
CA LEU A 358 14.01 8.46 0.62
C LEU A 358 13.69 9.92 0.96
N GLN A 359 12.81 10.10 1.94
CA GLN A 359 12.65 11.33 2.70
C GLN A 359 13.88 11.54 3.59
N ASP A 360 14.72 12.52 3.26
CA ASP A 360 15.67 13.07 4.23
C ASP A 360 14.97 14.17 5.04
N GLY A 361 14.96 13.98 6.35
CA GLY A 361 14.35 14.86 7.33
C GLY A 361 15.06 16.21 7.43
N ILE A 362 14.24 17.27 7.46
CA ILE A 362 14.65 18.61 7.88
C ILE A 362 14.84 18.57 9.40
N PHE A 363 16.08 18.66 9.87
CA PHE A 363 16.38 18.95 11.27
C PHE A 363 16.44 20.48 11.47
N GLU A 364 15.49 21.02 12.22
CA GLU A 364 15.61 22.33 12.84
C GLU A 364 16.69 22.28 13.93
N LYS A 365 17.68 23.16 13.83
CA LYS A 365 18.71 23.36 14.86
C LYS A 365 18.15 24.26 15.98
N GLY A 366 17.78 23.63 17.09
CA GLY A 366 17.76 24.28 18.40
C GLY A 366 19.16 24.31 19.00
N SER A 367 19.56 25.49 19.47
CA SER A 367 20.84 25.78 20.13
C SER A 367 20.76 25.46 21.63
N SER A 368 21.70 24.68 22.17
CA SER A 368 22.49 25.04 23.36
C SER A 368 23.48 23.94 23.76
N ASP A 369 24.73 24.36 23.95
CA ASP A 369 25.79 23.95 24.88
C ASP A 369 26.02 22.48 25.28
N GLY A 370 27.31 22.08 25.17
CA GLY A 370 27.88 21.04 26.04
C GLY A 370 28.76 20.00 25.34
N SER A 371 30.07 20.24 25.38
CA SER A 371 31.20 19.38 25.04
C SER A 371 30.99 17.84 24.95
N SER A 372 31.34 17.25 23.80
CA SER A 372 32.05 15.95 23.72
C SER A 372 32.52 15.67 22.28
N GLN A 373 33.76 15.17 22.15
CA GLN A 373 34.45 14.81 20.91
C GLN A 373 33.58 13.94 20.00
N LYS A 374 33.49 14.29 18.71
CA LYS A 374 32.93 13.43 17.65
C LYS A 374 34.05 12.98 16.72
N ASP A 375 34.25 11.68 16.65
CA ASP A 375 34.98 11.03 15.55
C ASP A 375 34.26 11.32 14.23
N ILE A 376 34.90 12.10 13.37
CA ILE A 376 34.40 12.43 12.04
C ILE A 376 34.75 11.25 11.11
N ARG A 377 33.82 10.30 10.96
CA ARG A 377 33.87 9.35 9.83
C ARG A 377 33.44 10.08 8.56
N LEU A 378 34.41 10.53 7.76
CA LEU A 378 34.20 11.08 6.42
C LEU A 378 33.67 9.98 5.49
N ARG A 379 32.37 10.03 5.16
CA ARG A 379 31.82 9.27 4.02
C ARG A 379 32.06 10.08 2.73
N PRO A 380 32.48 9.46 1.61
CA PRO A 380 32.55 10.15 0.34
C PRO A 380 31.15 10.61 -0.09
N PRO A 381 31.00 11.80 -0.69
CA PRO A 381 29.73 12.24 -1.24
C PRO A 381 29.31 11.29 -2.36
N ARG A 382 28.06 10.80 -2.30
CA ARG A 382 27.46 10.04 -3.40
C ARG A 382 27.36 10.96 -4.63
N VAL A 383 27.70 10.42 -5.80
CA VAL A 383 27.72 11.12 -7.10
C VAL A 383 26.44 11.94 -7.35
N ASP A 384 25.32 11.47 -6.83
CA ASP A 384 23.99 12.08 -6.99
C ASP A 384 23.79 13.39 -6.22
N SER A 385 24.47 13.59 -5.08
CA SER A 385 24.28 14.81 -4.28
C SER A 385 24.96 16.03 -4.90
N VAL A 386 26.09 15.81 -5.60
CA VAL A 386 26.81 16.85 -6.33
C VAL A 386 26.05 17.23 -7.60
N TYR A 387 25.49 16.25 -8.31
CA TYR A 387 24.66 16.48 -9.49
C TYR A 387 23.34 17.20 -9.15
N ALA A 388 22.67 16.81 -8.05
CA ALA A 388 21.42 17.43 -7.62
C ALA A 388 21.59 18.92 -7.24
N GLY A 389 22.71 19.29 -6.62
CA GLY A 389 23.02 20.69 -6.30
C GLY A 389 23.30 21.55 -7.54
N LEU A 390 24.03 21.00 -8.52
CA LEU A 390 24.37 21.68 -9.78
C LEU A 390 23.15 21.91 -10.68
N VAL A 391 22.24 20.94 -10.76
CA VAL A 391 21.01 21.05 -11.55
C VAL A 391 20.02 22.05 -10.94
N ARG A 392 19.92 22.10 -9.59
CA ARG A 392 19.06 23.07 -8.90
C ARG A 392 19.53 24.53 -9.06
N ASN A 393 20.84 24.76 -9.12
CA ASN A 393 21.39 26.13 -9.12
C ASN A 393 21.71 26.71 -10.51
N LYS A 394 21.44 25.99 -11.60
CA LYS A 394 21.72 26.43 -13.00
C LYS A 394 23.14 27.01 -13.20
N VAL A 395 24.12 26.53 -12.43
CA VAL A 395 25.51 26.99 -12.56
C VAL A 395 26.12 26.29 -13.76
N ARG A 396 26.52 27.06 -14.79
CA ARG A 396 27.28 26.51 -15.92
C ARG A 396 28.65 26.05 -15.41
N LEU A 397 28.97 24.77 -15.63
CA LEU A 397 30.29 24.25 -15.35
C LEU A 397 31.34 25.01 -16.19
N PRO A 398 32.53 25.29 -15.64
CA PRO A 398 33.61 25.88 -16.43
C PRO A 398 33.99 24.95 -17.58
N PRO A 399 34.44 25.49 -18.74
CA PRO A 399 34.66 24.71 -19.96
C PRO A 399 35.71 23.60 -19.82
N ASN A 400 36.49 23.61 -18.73
CA ASN A 400 37.57 22.66 -18.46
C ASN A 400 37.20 21.61 -17.40
N ALA A 401 35.93 21.52 -16.98
CA ALA A 401 35.48 20.54 -16.00
C ALA A 401 35.47 19.13 -16.63
N LYS A 402 36.30 18.23 -16.10
CA LYS A 402 36.38 16.83 -16.54
C LYS A 402 35.67 15.93 -15.52
N VAL A 403 34.74 15.10 -15.98
CA VAL A 403 34.12 14.08 -15.14
C VAL A 403 35.16 12.99 -14.90
N MET A 404 35.46 12.73 -13.64
CA MET A 404 36.49 11.78 -13.21
C MET A 404 35.81 10.56 -12.61
N SER A 405 36.32 9.37 -12.94
CA SER A 405 35.83 8.11 -12.37
C SER A 405 36.25 7.97 -10.90
N TYR A 406 35.53 7.13 -10.15
CA TYR A 406 35.84 6.86 -8.74
C TYR A 406 37.27 6.30 -8.57
N ASP A 407 37.73 5.46 -9.50
CA ASP A 407 39.07 4.88 -9.47
C ASP A 407 40.17 5.92 -9.70
N GLU A 408 39.94 6.90 -10.58
CA GLU A 408 40.85 8.03 -10.79
C GLU A 408 40.88 8.95 -9.56
N TRP A 409 39.74 9.16 -8.91
CA TRP A 409 39.64 9.94 -7.68
C TRP A 409 40.37 9.25 -6.50
N SER A 410 40.21 7.93 -6.33
CA SER A 410 40.90 7.15 -5.29
C SER A 410 42.41 7.18 -5.47
N LYS A 411 42.89 6.99 -6.71
CA LYS A 411 44.31 7.06 -7.05
C LYS A 411 44.93 8.42 -6.76
N MET A 412 44.21 9.52 -6.98
CA MET A 412 44.72 10.86 -6.66
C MET A 412 44.83 11.12 -5.15
N ARG A 413 44.07 10.41 -4.31
CA ARG A 413 44.07 10.56 -2.85
C ARG A 413 44.97 9.56 -2.13
N GLY A 414 45.64 8.66 -2.86
CA GLY A 414 46.50 7.63 -2.28
C GLY A 414 45.73 6.60 -1.45
N MET A 415 44.47 6.34 -1.82
CA MET A 415 43.59 5.34 -1.20
C MET A 415 43.49 4.06 -2.02
#